data_AF-A0AA85FDX1-F1
#
_entry.id   AF-A0AA85FDX1-F1
#
_cell.length_a   1.000
_cell.length_b   1.000
_cell.length_c   1.000
_cell.angle_alpha   90.00
_cell.angle_beta   90.00
_cell.angle_gamma   90.00
#
_symmetry.space_group_name_H-M   'P 1'
#
loop_
_entity.id
_entity.type
_entity.pdbx_description
1 polymer ?
#
loop_
_entity_poly.entity_id
_entity_poly.type
_entity_poly.pdbx_seq_one_letter_code
_entity_poly.pdbx_strand_id
1 'polypeptide(L)'
;MIKELSASDDESEPLKIESLCTRCLQNGTTILMLTKISYFKEVVISSFSCPHCGYENRSLMPASQIQDKGQRITLKVNNVKDMNRRVVIPVGSTVSIPEYDSSFPFSDGVVSTIEGIITGFVDNLNSLQPERKESQPDLALKIEKFIEQLRTLIKVDKPFSLVIDDPSGNGFIENYLAPNDDPQIEIETYVRTPEQNELLGLQAQPVEQVDNSSDSKTIQKESNSETSKIEKDEVMSLNVNCPSCNTLTENKMKVVVR
;
A
#
# COMPACT_ATOMS: atom_id res chain seq x y z
N MET A 1 14.95 -2.33 -24.75
CA MET A 1 15.37 -2.93 -23.48
C MET A 1 14.95 -1.98 -22.37
N ILE A 2 13.97 -2.36 -21.56
CA ILE A 2 13.59 -1.61 -20.35
C ILE A 2 14.56 -2.10 -19.26
N LYS A 3 15.40 -1.22 -18.72
CA LYS A 3 16.36 -1.53 -17.66
C LYS A 3 15.55 -1.73 -16.37
N GLU A 4 15.68 -2.88 -15.72
CA GLU A 4 15.06 -3.09 -14.41
C GLU A 4 15.67 -2.12 -13.40
N LEU A 5 14.82 -1.41 -12.65
CA LEU A 5 15.23 -0.52 -11.57
C LEU A 5 15.44 -1.38 -10.31
N SER A 6 16.68 -1.50 -9.83
CA SER A 6 17.00 -2.13 -8.55
C SER A 6 17.56 -1.10 -7.57
N ALA A 7 17.26 -1.25 -6.27
CA ALA A 7 17.77 -0.39 -5.20
C ALA A 7 19.10 -0.91 -4.60
N SER A 8 19.75 -1.88 -5.25
CA SER A 8 21.03 -2.44 -4.82
C SER A 8 22.18 -1.53 -5.24
N ASP A 9 22.82 -0.93 -4.23
CA ASP A 9 24.06 -0.13 -4.25
C ASP A 9 23.98 1.31 -4.83
N ASP A 10 24.84 2.17 -4.27
CA ASP A 10 25.00 3.64 -4.39
C ASP A 10 25.14 4.23 -5.83
N GLU A 11 24.83 3.47 -6.88
CA GLU A 11 24.96 3.85 -8.29
C GLU A 11 23.71 3.53 -9.14
N SER A 12 22.50 3.62 -8.59
CA SER A 12 21.29 3.57 -9.42
C SER A 12 21.16 4.85 -10.27
N GLU A 13 21.58 4.80 -11.53
CA GLU A 13 21.39 5.90 -12.48
C GLU A 13 19.89 6.26 -12.58
N PRO A 14 19.51 7.53 -12.44
CA PRO A 14 18.10 7.93 -12.50
C PRO A 14 17.53 7.65 -13.90
N LEU A 15 16.46 6.86 -13.96
CA LEU A 15 15.77 6.50 -15.19
C LEU A 15 15.02 7.72 -15.74
N LYS A 16 15.39 8.15 -16.95
CA LYS A 16 14.73 9.26 -17.65
C LYS A 16 13.77 8.71 -18.69
N ILE A 17 12.52 9.13 -18.64
CA ILE A 17 11.46 8.71 -19.55
C ILE A 17 10.78 9.97 -20.12
N GLU A 18 10.45 9.95 -21.41
CA GLU A 18 9.58 10.96 -21.99
C GLU A 18 8.13 10.72 -21.53
N SER A 19 7.46 11.77 -21.05
CA SER A 19 6.10 11.66 -20.52
C SER A 19 5.25 12.84 -20.97
N LEU A 20 3.96 12.59 -21.19
CA LEU A 20 3.02 13.63 -21.61
C LEU A 20 2.80 14.64 -20.48
N CYS A 21 2.97 15.93 -20.76
CA CYS A 21 2.63 17.00 -19.84
C CYS A 21 1.11 17.12 -19.71
N THR A 22 0.58 16.96 -18.50
CA THR A 22 -0.87 17.10 -18.24
C THR A 22 -1.39 18.53 -18.42
N ARG A 23 -0.50 19.53 -18.49
CA ARG A 23 -0.89 20.95 -18.61
C ARG A 23 -0.93 21.45 -20.05
N CYS A 24 0.08 21.15 -20.86
CA CYS A 24 0.17 21.62 -22.25
C CYS A 24 0.08 20.50 -23.30
N LEU A 25 -0.07 19.24 -22.86
CA LEU A 25 -0.18 18.06 -23.72
C LEU A 25 1.02 17.86 -24.66
N GLN A 26 2.15 18.50 -24.37
CA GLN A 26 3.44 18.25 -25.02
C GLN A 26 4.30 17.31 -24.17
N ASN A 27 5.27 16.65 -24.77
CA ASN A 27 6.17 15.77 -24.01
C ASN A 27 7.11 16.60 -23.12
N GLY A 28 7.21 16.19 -21.86
CA GLY A 28 8.25 16.57 -20.93
C GLY A 28 9.11 15.37 -20.54
N THR A 29 9.96 15.56 -19.54
CA THR A 29 10.86 14.51 -19.04
C THR A 29 10.49 14.16 -17.61
N THR A 30 10.24 12.88 -17.36
CA THR A 30 10.13 12.31 -16.00
C THR A 30 11.44 11.65 -15.64
N ILE A 31 11.99 12.03 -14.51
CA ILE A 31 13.16 11.40 -13.90
C ILE A 31 12.67 10.54 -12.74
N LEU A 32 12.87 9.22 -12.82
CA LEU A 32 12.56 8.26 -11.77
C LEU A 32 13.85 7.83 -11.08
N MET A 33 13.92 7.99 -9.77
CA MET A 33 15.06 7.57 -8.94
C MET A 33 14.57 6.63 -7.85
N LEU A 34 15.08 5.40 -7.86
CA LEU A 34 14.85 4.43 -6.79
C LEU A 34 15.89 4.68 -5.69
N THR A 35 15.43 5.02 -4.49
CA THR A 35 16.33 5.24 -3.34
C THR A 35 15.77 4.55 -2.11
N LYS A 36 16.67 4.14 -1.20
CA LYS A 36 16.31 3.67 0.12
C LYS A 36 16.48 4.82 1.10
N ILE A 37 15.39 5.26 1.73
CA ILE A 37 15.44 6.25 2.80
C ILE A 37 15.33 5.54 4.14
N SER A 38 16.02 6.02 5.17
CA SER A 38 15.85 5.48 6.52
C SER A 38 14.36 5.47 6.90
N TYR A 39 13.91 4.39 7.52
CA TYR A 39 12.51 4.16 7.95
C TYR A 39 11.47 3.83 6.86
N PHE A 40 11.75 4.05 5.57
CA PHE A 40 10.93 3.48 4.50
C PHE A 40 11.64 2.29 3.87
N LYS A 41 10.86 1.34 3.33
CA LYS A 41 11.36 0.43 2.30
C LYS A 41 11.75 1.27 1.05
N GLU A 42 12.14 0.63 -0.04
CA GLU A 42 12.52 1.32 -1.29
C GLU A 42 11.44 2.35 -1.70
N VAL A 43 11.84 3.55 -2.11
CA VAL A 43 10.96 4.62 -2.61
C VAL A 43 11.38 5.05 -4.01
N VAL A 44 10.41 5.35 -4.87
CA VAL A 44 10.59 5.97 -6.18
C VAL A 44 10.35 7.47 -6.05
N ILE A 45 11.38 8.27 -6.26
CA ILE A 45 11.23 9.71 -6.45
C ILE A 45 10.97 9.95 -7.94
N SER A 46 9.83 10.54 -8.26
CA SER A 46 9.47 10.96 -9.62
C SER A 46 9.53 12.47 -9.71
N SER A 47 10.33 12.99 -10.65
CA SER A 47 10.45 14.40 -10.94
C SER A 47 10.16 14.64 -12.42
N PHE A 48 8.99 15.17 -12.71
CA PHE A 48 8.59 15.63 -14.03
C PHE A 48 8.98 17.09 -14.24
N SER A 49 9.53 17.42 -15.41
CA SER A 49 9.76 18.79 -15.86
C SER A 49 9.40 18.94 -17.34
N CYS A 50 8.62 19.95 -17.67
CA CYS A 50 8.23 20.27 -19.04
C CYS A 50 8.99 21.50 -19.57
N PRO A 51 9.81 21.36 -20.64
CA PRO A 51 10.56 22.49 -21.21
C PRO A 51 9.68 23.50 -21.94
N HIS A 52 8.46 23.12 -22.33
CA HIS A 52 7.56 23.97 -23.13
C HIS A 52 6.75 24.97 -22.29
N CYS A 53 6.23 24.54 -21.14
CA CYS A 53 5.38 25.36 -20.29
C CYS A 53 5.94 25.60 -18.88
N GLY A 54 7.10 25.03 -18.56
CA GLY A 54 7.73 25.15 -17.23
C GLY A 54 7.00 24.43 -16.11
N TYR A 55 6.02 23.58 -16.41
CA TYR A 55 5.34 22.77 -15.40
C TYR A 55 6.29 21.73 -14.82
N GLU A 56 6.40 21.69 -13.50
CA GLU A 56 7.15 20.70 -12.74
C GLU A 56 6.22 19.96 -11.80
N ASN A 57 6.44 18.67 -11.61
CA ASN A 57 5.73 17.85 -10.64
C ASN A 57 6.72 16.90 -9.97
N ARG A 58 6.82 16.94 -8.65
CA ARG A 58 7.67 16.05 -7.86
C ARG A 58 6.80 15.21 -6.95
N SER A 59 6.88 13.90 -7.08
CA SER A 59 6.16 12.96 -6.23
C SER A 59 7.12 11.92 -5.65
N LEU A 60 6.82 11.48 -4.44
CA LEU A 60 7.49 10.36 -3.80
C LEU A 60 6.48 9.22 -3.76
N MET A 61 6.79 8.13 -4.44
CA MET A 61 5.96 6.92 -4.48
C MET A 61 6.69 5.83 -3.69
N PRO A 62 6.02 5.11 -2.79
CA PRO A 62 6.59 3.89 -2.23
C PRO A 62 6.89 2.90 -3.37
N ALA A 63 8.14 2.42 -3.48
CA ALA A 63 8.51 1.34 -4.40
C ALA A 63 8.26 -0.04 -3.80
N SER A 64 7.90 -0.07 -2.51
CA SER A 64 7.56 -1.28 -1.79
C SER A 64 6.45 -2.01 -2.53
N GLN A 65 6.79 -3.19 -3.04
CA GLN A 65 5.78 -4.17 -3.45
C GLN A 65 4.78 -4.33 -2.32
N ILE A 66 3.50 -4.48 -2.69
CA ILE A 66 2.48 -4.88 -1.74
C ILE A 66 2.98 -6.17 -1.08
N GLN A 67 2.99 -6.20 0.25
CA GLN A 67 3.48 -7.37 0.98
C GLN A 67 2.55 -8.56 0.78
N ASP A 68 3.05 -9.77 1.03
CA ASP A 68 2.25 -11.00 0.93
C ASP A 68 1.06 -11.00 1.89
N LYS A 69 1.19 -10.29 3.03
CA LYS A 69 0.20 -10.17 4.09
C LYS A 69 -0.12 -8.71 4.37
N GLY A 70 -1.37 -8.45 4.75
CA GLY A 70 -1.74 -7.19 5.38
C GLY A 70 -1.18 -7.14 6.79
N GLN A 71 -1.16 -5.96 7.38
CA GLN A 71 -0.71 -5.76 8.75
C GLN A 71 -1.65 -4.84 9.52
N ARG A 72 -1.75 -5.09 10.82
CA ARG A 72 -2.42 -4.23 11.78
C ARG A 72 -1.38 -3.78 12.79
N ILE A 73 -1.18 -2.47 12.88
CA ILE A 73 -0.24 -1.85 13.81
C ILE A 73 -1.05 -1.18 14.91
N THR A 74 -0.90 -1.67 16.14
CA THR A 74 -1.51 -1.09 17.34
C THR A 74 -0.44 -0.35 18.12
N LEU A 75 -0.61 0.95 18.32
CA LEU A 75 0.24 1.76 19.19
C LEU A 75 -0.53 2.21 20.43
N LYS A 76 0.02 1.91 21.62
CA LYS A 76 -0.46 2.43 22.90
C LYS A 76 0.19 3.78 23.19
N VAL A 77 -0.58 4.85 23.02
CA VAL A 77 -0.15 6.23 23.29
C VAL A 77 -0.29 6.49 24.78
N ASN A 78 0.84 6.62 25.48
CA ASN A 78 0.87 6.85 26.93
C ASN A 78 1.32 8.25 27.31
N ASN A 79 2.17 8.87 26.47
CA ASN A 79 2.79 10.16 26.76
C ASN A 79 2.64 11.12 25.59
N VAL A 80 2.71 12.43 25.86
CA VAL A 80 2.75 13.48 24.83
C VAL A 80 3.93 13.29 23.86
N LYS A 81 5.03 12.65 24.28
CA LYS A 81 6.15 12.33 23.37
C LYS A 81 5.76 11.37 22.25
N ASP A 82 4.82 10.46 22.52
CA ASP A 82 4.35 9.50 21.52
C ASP A 82 3.62 10.22 20.38
N MET A 83 2.98 11.36 20.66
CA MET A 83 2.28 12.17 19.66
C MET A 83 3.19 12.64 18.51
N ASN A 84 4.49 12.76 18.77
CA ASN A 84 5.50 13.17 17.80
C ASN A 84 6.05 12.01 16.95
N ARG A 85 5.67 10.76 17.23
CA ARG A 85 6.13 9.61 16.44
C ARG A 85 5.69 9.80 15.00
N ARG A 86 6.62 9.61 14.06
CA ARG A 86 6.30 9.61 12.64
C ARG A 86 5.46 8.39 12.29
N VAL A 87 4.44 8.62 11.48
CA VAL A 87 3.51 7.60 11.01
C VAL A 87 3.40 7.68 9.50
N VAL A 88 3.42 6.51 8.86
CA VAL A 88 3.16 6.32 7.44
C VAL A 88 1.88 5.51 7.32
N ILE A 89 0.89 6.08 6.66
CA ILE A 89 -0.40 5.46 6.38
C ILE A 89 -0.47 5.27 4.86
N PRO A 90 -0.42 4.03 4.36
CA PRO A 90 -0.58 3.74 2.95
C PRO A 90 -2.01 4.00 2.46
N VAL A 91 -2.14 4.12 1.14
CA VAL A 91 -3.42 4.21 0.43
C VAL A 91 -4.30 3.00 0.79
N GLY A 92 -5.57 3.24 1.11
CA GLY A 92 -6.53 2.18 1.43
C GLY A 92 -6.42 1.61 2.85
N SER A 93 -5.62 2.23 3.71
CA SER A 93 -5.54 1.88 5.13
C SER A 93 -6.68 2.50 5.93
N THR A 94 -6.99 1.92 7.09
CA THR A 94 -7.98 2.46 8.03
C THR A 94 -7.32 2.72 9.38
N VAL A 95 -7.49 3.94 9.91
CA VAL A 95 -7.05 4.28 11.26
C VAL A 95 -8.23 4.26 12.20
N SER A 96 -8.09 3.58 13.34
CA SER A 96 -9.14 3.45 14.33
C SER A 96 -8.62 3.74 15.74
N ILE A 97 -9.50 4.27 16.58
CA ILE A 97 -9.28 4.52 17.99
C ILE A 97 -10.37 3.76 18.76
N PRO A 98 -10.08 2.51 19.19
CA PRO A 98 -11.08 1.62 19.77
C PRO A 98 -11.79 2.20 21.00
N GLU A 99 -11.09 2.95 21.84
CA GLU A 99 -11.64 3.54 23.06
C GLU A 99 -12.73 4.60 22.79
N TYR A 100 -12.82 5.10 21.56
CA TYR A 100 -13.78 6.11 21.13
C TYR A 100 -14.70 5.61 20.01
N ASP A 101 -14.71 4.30 19.72
CA ASP A 101 -15.49 3.66 18.65
C ASP A 101 -15.38 4.41 17.30
N SER A 102 -14.18 4.89 16.98
CA SER A 102 -13.94 5.72 15.81
C SER A 102 -13.03 5.05 14.81
N SER A 103 -13.38 5.18 13.53
CA SER A 103 -12.67 4.57 12.41
C SER A 103 -12.70 5.52 11.21
N PHE A 104 -11.53 5.75 10.63
CA PHE A 104 -11.28 6.72 9.58
C PHE A 104 -10.53 6.05 8.42
N PRO A 105 -11.19 5.81 7.28
CA PRO A 105 -10.52 5.29 6.09
C PRO A 105 -9.68 6.36 5.41
N PHE A 106 -8.48 6.00 4.95
CA PHE A 106 -7.59 6.87 4.18
C PHE A 106 -7.63 6.51 2.71
N SER A 107 -8.03 7.47 1.87
CA SER A 107 -7.97 7.36 0.42
C SER A 107 -6.58 7.60 -0.15
N ASP A 108 -5.78 8.42 0.54
CA ASP A 108 -4.47 8.85 0.07
C ASP A 108 -3.39 8.42 1.05
N GLY A 109 -2.18 8.18 0.51
CA GLY A 109 -1.02 7.87 1.33
C GLY A 109 -0.56 9.12 2.07
N VAL A 110 -0.44 9.04 3.40
CA VAL A 110 -0.07 10.17 4.25
C VAL A 110 1.17 9.83 5.07
N VAL A 111 2.11 10.76 5.11
CA VAL A 111 3.26 10.74 6.02
C VAL A 111 3.09 11.92 6.97
N SER A 112 2.91 11.63 8.25
CA SER A 112 2.63 12.66 9.27
C SER A 112 3.15 12.22 10.64
N THR A 113 2.71 12.89 11.69
CA THR A 113 2.85 12.45 13.08
C THR A 113 1.48 12.02 13.63
N ILE A 114 1.45 11.33 14.77
CA ILE A 114 0.18 10.97 15.42
C ILE A 114 -0.68 12.21 15.70
N GLU A 115 -0.06 13.29 16.19
CA GLU A 115 -0.74 14.58 16.37
C GLU A 115 -1.30 15.11 15.06
N GLY A 116 -0.51 15.05 13.99
CA GLY A 116 -0.94 15.51 12.67
C GLY A 116 -2.13 14.71 12.13
N ILE A 117 -2.19 13.41 12.38
CA ILE A 117 -3.32 12.56 12.00
C ILE A 117 -4.60 12.96 12.77
N ILE A 118 -4.52 13.10 14.10
CA ILE A 118 -5.67 13.48 14.93
C ILE A 118 -6.16 14.90 14.57
N THR A 119 -5.23 15.83 14.37
CA THR A 119 -5.56 17.20 13.95
C THR A 119 -6.19 17.21 12.57
N GLY A 120 -5.69 16.39 11.63
CA GLY A 120 -6.29 16.21 10.31
C GLY A 120 -7.74 15.72 10.38
N PHE A 121 -8.07 14.80 11.29
CA PHE A 121 -9.46 14.39 11.52
C PHE A 121 -10.34 15.53 12.03
N VAL A 122 -9.82 16.30 13.00
CA VAL A 122 -10.53 17.46 13.55
C VAL A 122 -10.81 18.50 12.47
N ASP A 123 -9.84 18.80 11.61
CA ASP A 123 -10.00 19.78 10.54
C ASP A 123 -10.97 19.29 9.46
N ASN A 124 -10.88 18.00 9.07
CA ASN A 124 -11.81 17.39 8.13
C ASN A 124 -13.26 17.44 8.65
N LEU A 125 -13.47 17.04 9.91
CA LEU A 125 -14.80 17.08 10.52
C LEU A 125 -15.35 18.51 10.66
N ASN A 126 -14.49 19.48 11.00
CA ASN A 126 -14.88 20.89 11.13
C ASN A 126 -15.24 21.54 9.80
N SER A 127 -14.59 21.16 8.70
CA SER A 127 -14.80 21.78 7.39
C SER A 127 -16.28 21.79 6.96
N LEU A 128 -17.01 20.73 7.29
CA LEU A 128 -18.43 20.54 6.94
C LEU A 128 -19.40 20.96 8.06
N GLN A 129 -18.91 21.42 9.21
CA GLN A 129 -19.79 21.82 10.32
C GLN A 129 -20.70 23.03 10.00
N PRO A 130 -20.28 24.08 9.28
CA PRO A 130 -21.16 25.21 8.97
C PRO A 130 -22.42 24.77 8.21
N GLU A 131 -22.27 23.96 7.17
CA GLU A 131 -23.37 23.43 6.37
C GLU A 131 -24.26 22.47 7.18
N ARG A 132 -23.67 21.66 8.06
CA ARG A 132 -24.42 20.74 8.95
C ARG A 132 -25.23 21.49 10.00
N LYS A 133 -24.76 22.63 10.51
CA LYS A 133 -25.53 23.43 11.50
C LYS A 133 -26.82 23.99 10.90
N GLU A 134 -26.83 24.28 9.60
CA GLU A 134 -28.02 24.75 8.89
C GLU A 134 -28.96 23.61 8.50
N SER A 135 -28.42 22.49 8.01
CA SER A 135 -29.22 21.36 7.50
C SER A 135 -29.66 20.38 8.58
N GLN A 136 -28.80 20.07 9.56
CA GLN A 136 -29.00 19.03 10.57
C GLN A 136 -28.36 19.42 11.93
N PRO A 137 -29.02 20.27 12.73
CA PRO A 137 -28.46 20.81 13.96
C PRO A 137 -28.15 19.73 15.02
N ASP A 138 -29.00 18.69 15.12
CA ASP A 138 -28.79 17.60 16.09
C ASP A 138 -27.54 16.78 15.80
N LEU A 139 -27.23 16.54 14.51
CA LEU A 139 -26.01 15.84 14.10
C LEU A 139 -24.78 16.73 14.34
N ALA A 140 -24.88 18.02 14.03
CA ALA A 140 -23.80 18.98 14.25
C ALA A 140 -23.35 19.02 15.72
N LEU A 141 -24.30 18.97 16.67
CA LEU A 141 -24.00 18.91 18.11
C LEU A 141 -23.27 17.64 18.53
N LYS A 142 -23.63 16.48 17.95
CA LYS A 142 -22.94 15.20 18.23
C LYS A 142 -21.49 15.23 17.71
N ILE A 143 -21.30 15.76 16.50
CA ILE A 143 -19.98 15.88 15.89
C ILE A 143 -19.12 16.89 16.67
N GLU A 144 -19.69 17.99 17.14
CA GLU A 144 -18.98 18.98 17.96
C GLU A 144 -18.47 18.37 19.27
N LYS A 145 -19.28 17.55 19.95
CA LYS A 145 -18.84 16.77 21.12
C LYS A 145 -17.72 15.79 20.78
N PHE A 146 -17.80 15.14 19.63
CA PHE A 146 -16.77 14.19 19.19
C PHE A 146 -15.45 14.90 18.83
N ILE A 147 -15.51 16.09 18.22
CA ILE A 147 -14.34 16.93 17.96
C ILE A 147 -13.67 17.36 19.27
N GLU A 148 -14.45 17.70 20.30
CA GLU A 148 -13.92 17.98 21.63
C GLU A 148 -13.19 16.76 22.21
N GLN A 149 -13.77 15.56 22.07
CA GLN A 149 -13.11 14.31 22.48
C GLN A 149 -11.78 14.11 21.74
N LEU A 150 -11.73 14.28 20.42
CA LEU A 150 -10.48 14.19 19.66
C LEU A 150 -9.43 15.22 20.11
N ARG A 151 -9.85 16.43 20.46
CA ARG A 151 -8.94 17.45 21.02
C ARG A 151 -8.40 17.07 22.39
N THR A 152 -9.17 16.36 23.21
CA THR A 152 -8.66 15.85 24.50
C THR A 152 -7.59 14.78 24.33
N LEU A 153 -7.64 13.99 23.24
CA LEU A 153 -6.61 12.99 22.92
C LEU A 153 -5.23 13.61 22.70
N ILE A 154 -5.17 14.80 22.11
CA ILE A 154 -3.90 15.51 21.84
C ILE A 154 -3.14 15.82 23.14
N LYS A 155 -3.86 16.07 24.24
CA LYS A 155 -3.25 16.34 25.55
C LYS A 155 -2.73 15.08 26.23
N VAL A 156 -3.19 13.90 25.79
CA VAL A 156 -2.85 12.60 26.39
C VAL A 156 -3.17 12.56 27.90
N ASP A 157 -4.34 13.08 28.28
CA ASP A 157 -4.81 13.02 29.68
C ASP A 157 -5.11 11.57 30.12
N LYS A 158 -5.47 10.72 29.16
CA LYS A 158 -5.67 9.28 29.34
C LYS A 158 -4.95 8.52 28.23
N PRO A 159 -4.32 7.38 28.54
CA PRO A 159 -3.78 6.50 27.51
C PRO A 159 -4.88 6.01 26.57
N PHE A 160 -4.54 5.89 25.29
CA PHE A 160 -5.43 5.36 24.25
C PHE A 160 -4.63 4.57 23.22
N SER A 161 -5.33 3.78 22.42
CA SER A 161 -4.73 2.95 21.38
C SER A 161 -5.05 3.53 20.01
N LEU A 162 -4.02 3.69 19.18
CA LEU A 162 -4.16 4.02 17.76
C LEU A 162 -3.89 2.76 16.96
N VAL A 163 -4.87 2.30 16.19
CA VAL A 163 -4.78 1.08 15.37
C VAL A 163 -4.79 1.47 13.91
N ILE A 164 -3.74 1.09 13.18
CA ILE A 164 -3.63 1.24 11.72
C ILE A 164 -3.83 -0.13 11.10
N ASP A 165 -4.95 -0.32 10.41
CA ASP A 165 -5.20 -1.50 9.60
C ASP A 165 -4.79 -1.20 8.15
N ASP A 166 -3.70 -1.83 7.72
CA ASP A 166 -3.09 -1.60 6.42
C ASP A 166 -3.04 -2.91 5.61
N PRO A 167 -3.95 -3.06 4.64
CA PRO A 167 -3.95 -4.19 3.72
C PRO A 167 -2.67 -4.31 2.88
N SER A 168 -1.90 -3.24 2.69
CA SER A 168 -0.71 -3.26 1.84
C SER A 168 0.55 -3.80 2.53
N GLY A 169 0.59 -3.81 3.87
CA GLY A 169 1.75 -4.24 4.67
C GLY A 169 2.91 -3.23 4.70
N ASN A 170 2.67 -1.98 4.32
CA ASN A 170 3.68 -0.92 4.19
C ASN A 170 3.55 0.23 5.19
N GLY A 171 2.50 0.22 6.02
CA GLY A 171 2.31 1.13 7.13
C GLY A 171 3.45 1.04 8.14
N PHE A 172 3.70 2.14 8.81
CA PHE A 172 4.84 2.26 9.70
C PHE A 172 4.55 3.26 10.82
N ILE A 173 5.02 2.93 12.02
CA ILE A 173 5.07 3.84 13.16
C ILE A 173 6.51 3.84 13.67
N GLU A 174 7.06 5.03 13.90
CA GLU A 174 8.41 5.21 14.41
C GLU A 174 8.59 4.55 15.78
N ASN A 175 9.62 3.69 15.86
CA ASN A 175 10.08 3.04 17.07
C ASN A 175 11.22 3.86 17.70
N TYR A 176 10.98 4.44 18.87
CA TYR A 176 11.98 5.22 19.60
C TYR A 176 13.03 4.39 20.35
N LEU A 177 12.76 3.10 20.59
CA LEU A 177 13.66 2.17 21.28
C LEU A 177 14.51 1.35 20.29
N ALA A 178 14.38 1.60 18.99
CA ALA A 178 15.15 0.93 17.96
C ALA A 178 16.66 0.97 18.29
N PRO A 179 17.39 -0.16 18.14
CA PRO A 179 16.98 -1.40 17.46
C PRO A 179 16.18 -2.39 18.32
N ASN A 180 15.90 -2.09 19.59
CA ASN A 180 15.08 -2.95 20.43
C ASN A 180 13.59 -2.81 20.09
N ASP A 181 12.81 -3.84 20.40
CA ASP A 181 11.35 -3.81 20.22
C ASP A 181 10.71 -2.76 21.15
N ASP A 182 9.72 -2.05 20.61
CA ASP A 182 8.95 -1.08 21.37
C ASP A 182 7.77 -1.78 22.06
N PRO A 183 7.68 -1.79 23.40
CA PRO A 183 6.55 -2.42 24.10
C PRO A 183 5.22 -1.68 23.88
N GLN A 184 5.24 -0.45 23.33
CA GLN A 184 4.03 0.30 22.99
C GLN A 184 3.47 -0.07 21.61
N ILE A 185 4.26 -0.69 20.73
CA ILE A 185 3.87 -1.04 19.37
C ILE A 185 3.68 -2.55 19.26
N GLU A 186 2.52 -2.96 18.78
CA GLU A 186 2.18 -4.34 18.45
C GLU A 186 1.84 -4.43 16.97
N ILE A 187 2.47 -5.37 16.26
CA ILE A 187 2.28 -5.55 14.81
C ILE A 187 1.75 -6.97 14.59
N GLU A 188 0.53 -7.06 14.08
CA GLU A 188 -0.12 -8.32 13.72
C GLU A 188 -0.22 -8.43 12.19
N THR A 189 0.29 -9.51 11.60
CA THR A 189 0.13 -9.76 10.16
C THR A 189 -1.07 -10.66 9.89
N TYR A 190 -1.87 -10.36 8.87
CA TYR A 190 -3.06 -11.14 8.52
C TYR A 190 -3.13 -11.47 7.02
N VAL A 191 -3.90 -12.52 6.69
CA VAL A 191 -4.20 -12.88 5.29
C VAL A 191 -5.34 -11.99 4.80
N ARG A 192 -5.11 -11.31 3.68
CA ARG A 192 -6.05 -10.34 3.10
C ARG A 192 -7.33 -11.02 2.61
N THR A 193 -8.42 -10.28 2.70
CA THR A 193 -9.68 -10.70 2.09
C THR A 193 -9.62 -10.54 0.55
N PRO A 194 -10.48 -11.25 -0.21
CA PRO A 194 -10.56 -11.07 -1.66
C PRO A 194 -10.85 -9.62 -2.07
N GLU A 195 -11.72 -8.93 -1.34
CA GLU A 195 -12.06 -7.52 -1.56
C GLU A 195 -10.83 -6.60 -1.37
N GLN A 196 -10.02 -6.86 -0.35
CA GLN A 196 -8.77 -6.12 -0.12
C GLN A 196 -7.75 -6.38 -1.24
N ASN A 197 -7.66 -7.61 -1.75
CA ASN A 197 -6.78 -7.92 -2.88
C ASN A 197 -7.22 -7.19 -4.15
N GLU A 198 -8.52 -7.14 -4.43
CA GLU A 198 -9.06 -6.40 -5.57
C GLU A 198 -8.77 -4.90 -5.46
N LEU A 199 -8.98 -4.29 -4.29
CA LEU A 199 -8.67 -2.87 -4.04
C LEU A 199 -7.19 -2.55 -4.28
N LEU A 200 -6.31 -3.51 -3.98
CA LEU A 200 -4.86 -3.40 -4.19
C LEU A 200 -4.42 -3.80 -5.61
N GLY A 201 -5.36 -4.17 -6.50
CA GLY A 201 -5.07 -4.59 -7.87
C GLY A 201 -4.39 -5.95 -7.97
N LEU A 202 -4.47 -6.78 -6.93
CA LEU A 202 -3.89 -8.11 -6.88
C LEU A 202 -4.89 -9.12 -7.43
N GLN A 203 -4.51 -9.78 -8.52
CA GLN A 203 -5.29 -10.91 -9.03
C GLN A 203 -5.17 -12.08 -8.06
N ALA A 204 -6.30 -12.70 -7.72
CA ALA A 204 -6.29 -13.97 -7.02
C ALA A 204 -5.58 -15.00 -7.90
N GLN A 205 -4.33 -15.36 -7.56
CA GLN A 205 -3.80 -16.62 -8.07
C GLN A 205 -4.63 -17.74 -7.45
N PRO A 206 -5.13 -18.71 -8.24
CA PRO A 206 -5.86 -19.82 -7.68
C PRO A 206 -4.96 -20.54 -6.68
N VAL A 207 -5.34 -20.47 -5.41
CA VAL A 207 -4.68 -21.23 -4.34
C VAL A 207 -5.07 -22.68 -4.58
N GLU A 208 -4.15 -23.50 -5.08
CA GLU A 208 -4.34 -24.95 -5.11
C GLU A 208 -4.57 -25.43 -3.68
N GLN A 209 -5.76 -25.98 -3.43
CA GLN A 209 -6.13 -26.51 -2.13
C GLN A 209 -5.29 -27.75 -1.85
N VAL A 210 -4.44 -27.67 -0.83
CA VAL A 210 -3.72 -28.83 -0.29
C VAL A 210 -4.71 -29.60 0.59
N ASP A 211 -5.42 -30.56 -0.01
CA ASP A 211 -6.28 -31.48 0.71
C ASP A 211 -5.45 -32.49 1.50
N ASN A 212 -5.53 -32.40 2.84
CA ASN A 212 -5.05 -33.42 3.76
C ASN A 212 -6.22 -34.29 4.22
N SER A 213 -6.33 -35.50 3.67
CA SER A 213 -7.02 -36.62 4.33
C SER A 213 -6.32 -37.95 4.05
N SER A 214 -5.92 -38.59 5.14
CA SER A 214 -5.23 -39.87 5.33
C SER A 214 -5.94 -41.11 4.73
N ASP A 215 -5.23 -42.03 4.05
CA ASP A 215 -4.60 -43.24 4.65
C ASP A 215 -4.12 -44.29 3.61
N SER A 216 -2.83 -44.63 3.68
CA SER A 216 -2.21 -45.98 3.58
C SER A 216 -2.34 -46.90 2.34
N LYS A 217 -1.31 -46.92 1.45
CA LYS A 217 -0.31 -48.03 1.23
C LYS A 217 0.33 -48.06 -0.20
N THR A 218 1.66 -47.84 -0.22
CA THR A 218 2.75 -48.49 -1.00
C THR A 218 2.53 -48.77 -2.51
N ILE A 219 3.32 -48.24 -3.46
CA ILE A 219 4.66 -48.72 -3.89
C ILE A 219 5.44 -47.63 -4.67
N GLN A 220 6.68 -47.40 -4.21
CA GLN A 220 7.92 -46.87 -4.81
C GLN A 220 7.96 -46.38 -6.28
N LYS A 221 8.52 -45.18 -6.53
CA LYS A 221 9.95 -44.96 -6.91
C LYS A 221 10.28 -43.49 -7.29
N GLU A 222 11.34 -43.00 -6.64
CA GLU A 222 12.47 -42.18 -7.14
C GLU A 222 12.27 -40.77 -7.75
N SER A 223 12.88 -39.78 -7.06
CA SER A 223 13.72 -38.64 -7.53
C SER A 223 13.20 -37.76 -8.69
N ASN A 224 13.24 -36.43 -8.67
CA ASN A 224 14.35 -35.55 -8.30
C ASN A 224 13.85 -34.09 -8.27
N SER A 225 14.54 -33.24 -7.50
CA SER A 225 14.47 -31.78 -7.58
C SER A 225 14.91 -31.26 -8.96
N GLU A 226 14.35 -30.13 -9.42
CA GLU A 226 15.05 -28.96 -10.04
C GLU A 226 14.21 -28.22 -11.10
N THR A 227 14.17 -26.90 -10.94
CA THR A 227 14.08 -25.85 -11.96
C THR A 227 13.88 -26.29 -13.43
N SER A 228 12.69 -26.08 -13.99
CA SER A 228 12.50 -26.08 -15.45
C SER A 228 12.80 -24.69 -16.02
N LYS A 229 14.06 -24.53 -16.44
CA LYS A 229 14.42 -23.62 -17.54
C LYS A 229 13.48 -23.91 -18.71
N ILE A 230 12.83 -22.88 -19.25
CA ILE A 230 12.03 -23.00 -20.48
C ILE A 230 12.99 -23.40 -21.60
N GLU A 231 12.90 -24.65 -22.05
CA GLU A 231 13.68 -25.17 -23.17
C GLU A 231 13.15 -24.60 -24.50
N LYS A 232 14.08 -24.31 -25.42
CA LYS A 232 13.88 -23.51 -26.64
C LYS A 232 12.99 -24.13 -27.74
N ASP A 233 12.15 -25.12 -27.45
CA ASP A 233 11.34 -25.79 -28.48
C ASP A 233 9.93 -26.23 -28.04
N GLU A 234 9.46 -25.83 -26.85
CA GLU A 234 8.10 -26.17 -26.42
C GLU A 234 7.02 -25.37 -27.18
N VAL A 235 6.05 -26.09 -27.75
CA VAL A 235 4.88 -25.50 -28.40
C VAL A 235 3.78 -25.35 -27.35
N MET A 236 3.43 -24.11 -27.02
CA MET A 236 2.39 -23.80 -26.04
C MET A 236 1.02 -23.78 -26.73
N SER A 237 0.08 -24.60 -26.27
CA SER A 237 -1.31 -24.61 -26.72
C SER A 237 -2.17 -23.70 -25.85
N LEU A 238 -2.86 -22.74 -26.45
CA LEU A 238 -3.81 -21.85 -25.77
C LEU A 238 -5.16 -21.91 -26.50
N ASN A 239 -6.23 -22.18 -25.76
CA ASN A 239 -7.58 -22.14 -26.30
C ASN A 239 -8.04 -20.68 -26.43
N VAL A 240 -8.26 -20.25 -27.67
CA VAL A 240 -8.73 -18.90 -27.99
C VAL A 240 -9.95 -18.98 -28.89
N ASN A 241 -10.85 -18.00 -28.76
CA ASN A 241 -11.99 -17.91 -29.65
C ASN A 241 -11.54 -17.41 -31.03
N CYS A 242 -11.96 -18.09 -32.09
CA CYS A 242 -11.65 -17.66 -33.45
C CYS A 242 -12.27 -16.28 -33.72
N PRO A 243 -11.50 -15.26 -34.13
CA PRO A 243 -12.01 -13.91 -34.31
C PRO A 243 -13.02 -13.77 -35.46
N SER A 244 -13.15 -14.77 -36.34
CA SER A 244 -14.16 -14.77 -37.42
C SER A 244 -15.46 -15.48 -37.06
N CYS A 245 -15.43 -16.57 -36.30
CA CYS A 245 -16.63 -17.40 -36.04
C CYS A 245 -16.93 -17.61 -34.54
N ASN A 246 -16.08 -17.07 -33.66
CA ASN A 246 -16.18 -17.13 -32.21
C ASN A 246 -16.21 -18.53 -31.59
N THR A 247 -15.84 -19.56 -32.36
CA THR A 247 -15.72 -20.94 -31.86
C THR A 247 -14.41 -21.11 -31.10
N LEU A 248 -14.44 -21.88 -29.99
CA LEU A 248 -13.26 -22.18 -29.18
C LEU A 248 -12.29 -23.04 -29.99
N THR A 249 -11.07 -22.55 -30.23
CA THR A 249 -10.06 -23.23 -31.05
C THR A 249 -8.72 -23.25 -30.33
N GLU A 250 -7.99 -24.34 -30.46
CA GLU A 250 -6.66 -24.48 -29.87
C GLU A 250 -5.62 -23.80 -30.77
N ASN A 251 -4.98 -22.74 -30.28
CA ASN A 251 -3.93 -22.02 -30.98
C ASN A 251 -2.56 -22.38 -30.40
N LYS A 252 -1.68 -22.89 -31.27
CA LYS A 252 -0.36 -23.39 -30.91
C LYS A 252 0.69 -22.34 -31.21
N MET A 253 1.29 -21.77 -30.18
CA MET A 253 2.31 -20.74 -30.30
C MET A 253 3.68 -21.30 -29.99
N LYS A 254 4.64 -21.04 -30.89
CA LYS A 254 6.05 -21.40 -30.72
C LYS A 254 6.86 -20.10 -30.65
N VAL A 255 7.56 -19.90 -29.55
CA VAL A 255 8.43 -18.73 -29.38
C VAL A 255 9.71 -18.94 -30.20
N VAL A 256 9.92 -18.12 -31.23
CA VAL A 256 11.14 -18.12 -32.04
C VAL A 256 12.05 -16.99 -31.56
N VAL A 257 13.13 -17.33 -30.88
CA VAL A 257 14.16 -16.35 -30.46
C VAL A 257 15.15 -16.16 -31.61
N ARG A 258 15.31 -14.92 -32.09
CA ARG A 258 16.35 -14.54 -33.07
C ARG A 258 17.62 -14.06 -32.37
#